data_AF-A0A970H2A5-F1
#
_entry.id   AF-A0A970H2A5-F1
#
_cell.length_a   1.000
_cell.length_b   1.000
_cell.length_c   1.000
_cell.angle_alpha   90.00
_cell.angle_beta   90.00
_cell.angle_gamma   90.00
#
_symmetry.space_group_name_H-M   'P 1'
#
loop_
_entity.id
_entity.type
_entity.pdbx_description
1 polymer ?
#
loop_
_entity_poly.entity_id
_entity_poly.type
_entity_poly.pdbx_seq_one_letter_code
_entity_poly.pdbx_strand_id
1 'polypeptide(L)'
;MKNASLDGIGTLNGGEYNKVELDGISKLKHPLIAKSVSIDGIFKSKAKIQADILSFDGISRVFRDIKAKKININGIVKISRANLYADEITCTGILVCNREVIADYINIDGNCSANTMFG
;
A
#
# COMPACT_ATOMS: atom_id res chain seq x y z
N MET A 1 8.51 -11.87 -15.50
CA MET A 1 8.36 -10.65 -14.66
C MET A 1 9.53 -10.60 -13.69
N LYS A 2 10.09 -9.41 -13.43
CA LYS A 2 11.29 -9.23 -12.58
C LYS A 2 10.91 -9.06 -11.12
N ASN A 3 11.83 -9.38 -10.21
CA ASN A 3 11.69 -9.04 -8.79
C ASN A 3 12.52 -7.79 -8.50
N ALA A 4 12.08 -6.99 -7.54
CA ALA A 4 12.86 -5.89 -7.00
C ALA A 4 12.90 -6.01 -5.48
N SER A 5 14.10 -5.92 -4.90
CA SER A 5 14.28 -5.72 -3.47
C SER A 5 15.05 -4.42 -3.24
N LEU A 6 14.77 -3.75 -2.14
CA LEU A 6 15.47 -2.54 -1.74
C LEU A 6 15.70 -2.57 -0.25
N ASP A 7 16.95 -2.81 0.14
CA ASP A 7 17.37 -2.86 1.54
C ASP A 7 18.15 -1.58 1.88
N GLY A 8 17.65 -0.80 2.84
CA GLY A 8 18.26 0.46 3.25
C GLY A 8 17.52 1.69 2.75
N ILE A 9 18.21 2.65 2.11
CA ILE A 9 17.60 3.89 1.64
C ILE A 9 17.64 3.93 0.11
N GLY A 10 16.48 4.09 -0.53
CA GLY A 10 16.45 4.15 -1.98
C GLY A 10 15.12 4.54 -2.60
N THR A 11 15.10 4.55 -3.93
CA THR A 11 13.94 4.96 -4.73
C THR A 11 13.65 3.92 -5.80
N LEU A 12 12.42 3.41 -5.80
CA LEU A 12 11.89 2.57 -6.87
C LEU A 12 11.37 3.47 -7.99
N ASN A 13 11.85 3.22 -9.22
CA ASN A 13 11.46 4.00 -10.39
C ASN A 13 10.13 3.58 -11.00
N GLY A 14 9.37 2.65 -10.39
CA GLY A 14 8.11 2.12 -10.94
C GLY A 14 8.33 1.13 -12.08
N GLY A 15 7.23 0.65 -12.67
CA GLY A 15 7.23 -0.39 -13.71
C GLY A 15 6.48 -1.65 -13.28
N GLU A 16 6.69 -2.73 -14.04
CA GLU A 16 6.03 -4.03 -13.84
C GLU A 16 6.96 -5.04 -13.16
N TYR A 17 6.50 -5.59 -12.04
CA TYR A 17 7.25 -6.55 -11.24
C TYR A 17 6.41 -7.77 -10.88
N ASN A 18 7.07 -8.88 -10.56
CA ASN A 18 6.39 -10.02 -9.97
C ASN A 18 6.30 -9.80 -8.45
N LYS A 19 7.45 -9.59 -7.81
CA LYS A 19 7.59 -9.33 -6.38
C LYS A 19 8.37 -8.05 -6.14
N VAL A 20 7.91 -7.24 -5.21
CA VAL A 20 8.63 -6.05 -4.71
C VAL A 20 8.74 -6.15 -3.19
N GLU A 21 9.97 -6.08 -2.68
CA GLU A 21 10.27 -6.05 -1.24
C GLU A 21 10.99 -4.74 -0.94
N LEU A 22 10.50 -4.00 0.05
CA LEU A 22 11.03 -2.68 0.40
C LEU A 22 11.33 -2.65 1.89
N ASP A 23 12.59 -2.90 2.23
CA ASP A 23 13.06 -3.02 3.60
C ASP A 23 13.90 -1.78 3.96
N GLY A 24 13.39 -0.95 4.88
CA GLY A 24 14.01 0.33 5.23
C GLY A 24 13.27 1.55 4.66
N ILE A 25 13.98 2.56 4.15
CA ILE A 25 13.40 3.83 3.68
C ILE A 25 13.30 3.86 2.15
N SER A 26 12.10 3.67 1.64
CA SER A 26 11.82 3.53 0.22
C SER A 26 10.90 4.63 -0.31
N LYS A 27 11.16 5.08 -1.55
CA LYS A 27 10.34 6.07 -2.26
C LYS A 27 9.88 5.55 -3.61
N LEU A 28 8.62 5.76 -3.96
CA LEU A 28 8.10 5.43 -5.30
C LEU A 28 7.81 6.72 -6.08
N LYS A 29 8.44 6.86 -7.25
CA LYS A 29 8.31 8.04 -8.12
C LYS A 29 7.33 7.86 -9.28
N HIS A 30 7.28 6.68 -9.90
CA HIS A 30 6.38 6.39 -11.03
C HIS A 30 5.45 5.23 -10.70
N PRO A 31 4.37 5.02 -11.49
CA PRO A 31 3.39 3.98 -11.21
C PRO A 31 4.03 2.60 -11.07
N LEU A 32 3.53 1.82 -10.12
CA LEU A 32 3.98 0.46 -9.86
C LEU A 32 2.84 -0.50 -10.17
N ILE A 33 3.14 -1.53 -10.97
CA ILE A 33 2.28 -2.68 -11.16
C ILE A 33 3.06 -3.90 -10.69
N ALA A 34 2.56 -4.63 -9.70
CA ALA A 34 3.23 -5.82 -9.20
C ALA A 34 2.23 -6.96 -8.92
N LYS A 35 2.69 -8.21 -8.81
CA LYS A 35 1.81 -9.24 -8.22
C LYS A 35 1.82 -9.13 -6.70
N SER A 36 2.99 -9.05 -6.09
CA SER A 36 3.14 -8.94 -4.64
C SER A 36 4.04 -7.77 -4.28
N VAL A 37 3.63 -6.96 -3.30
CA VAL A 37 4.46 -5.91 -2.70
C VAL A 37 4.46 -6.08 -1.18
N SER A 38 5.64 -6.17 -0.58
CA SER A 38 5.85 -6.14 0.87
C SER A 38 6.64 -4.90 1.25
N ILE A 39 6.25 -4.26 2.34
CA ILE A 39 6.81 -2.97 2.75
C ILE A 39 7.11 -3.01 4.24
N ASP A 40 8.39 -3.23 4.54
CA ASP A 40 8.91 -3.42 5.89
C ASP A 40 9.83 -2.24 6.22
N GLY A 41 9.23 -1.11 6.57
CA GLY A 41 9.97 0.10 6.92
C GLY A 41 9.19 1.39 6.65
N ILE A 42 9.88 2.44 6.23
CA ILE A 42 9.28 3.74 5.92
C ILE A 42 9.12 3.89 4.40
N PHE A 43 7.88 3.84 3.93
CA PHE A 43 7.58 3.99 2.50
C PHE A 43 6.86 5.30 2.20
N LYS A 44 7.28 5.96 1.12
CA LYS A 44 6.61 7.15 0.59
C LYS A 44 6.33 7.00 -0.89
N SER A 45 5.05 6.94 -1.26
CA SER A 45 4.63 6.90 -2.66
C SER A 45 3.96 8.19 -3.11
N LYS A 46 4.45 8.75 -4.22
CA LYS A 46 3.79 9.84 -4.96
C LYS A 46 3.13 9.35 -6.26
N ALA A 47 3.06 8.04 -6.47
CA ALA A 47 2.55 7.43 -7.69
C ALA A 47 1.46 6.39 -7.40
N LYS A 48 0.69 6.04 -8.43
CA LYS A 48 -0.36 5.01 -8.33
C LYS A 48 0.29 3.64 -8.12
N ILE A 49 -0.35 2.81 -7.30
CA ILE A 49 0.12 1.45 -7.01
C ILE A 49 -1.00 0.50 -7.42
N GLN A 50 -0.65 -0.50 -8.24
CA GLN A 50 -1.52 -1.61 -8.58
C GLN A 50 -0.84 -2.92 -8.20
N ALA A 51 -1.49 -3.73 -7.36
CA ALA A 51 -0.93 -5.03 -6.96
C ALA A 51 -2.00 -6.14 -6.92
N ASP A 52 -1.63 -7.42 -6.96
CA ASP A 52 -2.57 -8.46 -6.54
C ASP A 52 -2.62 -8.51 -5.00
N ILE A 53 -1.44 -8.54 -4.36
CA ILE A 53 -1.27 -8.58 -2.91
C ILE A 53 -0.38 -7.42 -2.48
N LEU A 54 -0.86 -6.65 -1.50
CA LEU A 54 -0.16 -5.49 -0.95
C LEU A 54 -0.09 -5.61 0.58
N SER A 55 1.10 -5.76 1.13
CA SER A 55 1.33 -5.82 2.58
C SER A 55 2.05 -4.57 3.07
N PHE A 56 1.52 -3.98 4.13
CA PHE A 56 2.11 -2.85 4.84
C PHE A 56 2.39 -3.24 6.29
N ASP A 57 3.63 -3.59 6.59
CA ASP A 57 4.06 -3.94 7.94
C ASP A 57 4.75 -2.77 8.65
N GLY A 58 5.33 -1.83 7.88
CA GLY A 58 5.94 -0.62 8.40
C GLY A 58 5.06 0.64 8.39
N ILE A 59 5.69 1.81 8.26
CA ILE A 59 5.04 3.12 8.19
C ILE A 59 4.98 3.59 6.73
N SER A 60 3.78 3.74 6.18
CA SER A 60 3.58 4.12 4.78
C SER A 60 2.81 5.42 4.64
N ARG A 61 3.29 6.30 3.74
CA ARG A 61 2.59 7.52 3.31
C ARG A 61 2.38 7.53 1.81
N VAL A 62 1.13 7.49 1.41
CA VAL A 62 0.73 7.40 0.00
C VAL A 62 -0.13 8.60 -0.39
N PHE A 63 0.18 9.20 -1.53
CA PHE A 63 -0.44 10.43 -2.02
C PHE A 63 -1.27 10.24 -3.31
N ARG A 64 -1.37 9.00 -3.80
CA ARG A 64 -2.07 8.62 -5.03
C ARG A 64 -2.82 7.31 -4.83
N ASP A 65 -3.75 7.02 -5.71
CA ASP A 65 -4.66 5.88 -5.54
C ASP A 65 -3.91 4.55 -5.49
N ILE A 66 -4.40 3.66 -4.64
CA ILE A 66 -3.95 2.28 -4.52
C ILE A 66 -5.08 1.39 -5.00
N LYS A 67 -4.76 0.44 -5.87
CA LYS A 67 -5.67 -0.63 -6.28
C LYS A 67 -4.99 -1.97 -6.02
N ALA A 68 -5.58 -2.84 -5.23
CA ALA A 68 -5.10 -4.20 -5.13
C ALA A 68 -6.24 -5.21 -5.14
N LYS A 69 -5.97 -6.52 -5.13
CA LYS A 69 -7.00 -7.51 -4.82
C LYS A 69 -7.08 -7.72 -3.32
N LYS A 70 -5.94 -7.95 -2.68
CA LYS A 70 -5.82 -8.12 -1.23
C LYS A 70 -4.87 -7.11 -0.62
N ILE A 71 -5.30 -6.44 0.44
CA ILE A 71 -4.48 -5.47 1.19
C ILE A 71 -4.41 -5.90 2.65
N ASN A 72 -3.19 -6.09 3.15
CA ASN A 72 -2.91 -6.39 4.53
C ASN A 72 -2.19 -5.21 5.18
N ILE A 73 -2.74 -4.69 6.27
CA ILE A 73 -2.20 -3.54 7.00
C ILE A 73 -1.94 -3.96 8.44
N ASN A 74 -0.68 -4.26 8.74
CA ASN A 74 -0.22 -4.56 10.10
C ASN A 74 0.49 -3.36 10.73
N GLY A 75 1.08 -2.49 9.90
CA GLY A 75 1.75 -1.28 10.33
C GLY A 75 0.86 -0.03 10.32
N ILE A 76 1.44 1.12 10.01
CA ILE A 76 0.75 2.43 9.99
C ILE A 76 0.70 2.95 8.55
N VAL A 77 -0.49 3.03 7.96
CA VAL A 77 -0.69 3.47 6.59
C VAL A 77 -1.51 4.76 6.58
N LYS A 78 -0.94 5.82 6.00
CA LYS A 78 -1.64 7.09 5.76
C LYS A 78 -1.77 7.37 4.27
N ILE A 79 -3.01 7.35 3.79
CA ILE A 79 -3.40 7.66 2.42
C ILE A 79 -3.99 9.07 2.40
N SER A 80 -3.24 10.00 1.82
CA SER A 80 -3.58 11.42 1.78
C SER A 80 -4.03 11.83 0.38
N ARG A 81 -5.24 12.37 0.25
CA ARG A 81 -5.81 12.87 -1.03
C ARG A 81 -5.91 11.79 -2.12
N ALA A 82 -6.11 10.54 -1.73
CA ALA A 82 -6.16 9.39 -2.63
C ALA A 82 -7.16 8.36 -2.10
N ASN A 83 -7.63 7.50 -3.00
CA ASN A 83 -8.57 6.43 -2.68
C ASN A 83 -7.84 5.08 -2.53
N LEU A 84 -8.43 4.19 -1.73
CA LEU A 84 -8.01 2.82 -1.54
C LEU A 84 -9.06 1.89 -2.14
N TYR A 85 -8.68 1.11 -3.14
CA TYR A 85 -9.54 0.12 -3.79
C TYR A 85 -8.94 -1.28 -3.57
N ALA A 86 -9.73 -2.20 -3.03
CA ALA A 86 -9.36 -3.60 -2.98
C ALA A 86 -10.56 -4.52 -3.14
N ASP A 87 -10.35 -5.83 -3.30
CA ASP A 87 -11.43 -6.80 -3.15
C ASP A 87 -11.54 -7.19 -1.65
N GLU A 88 -10.39 -7.40 -0.99
CA GLU A 88 -10.29 -7.70 0.44
C GLU A 88 -9.29 -6.75 1.15
N ILE A 89 -9.70 -6.16 2.27
CA ILE A 89 -8.84 -5.36 3.16
C ILE A 89 -8.84 -6.00 4.55
N THR A 90 -7.66 -6.34 5.04
CA THR A 90 -7.44 -6.73 6.44
C THR A 90 -6.54 -5.72 7.12
N CYS A 91 -6.99 -5.10 8.21
CA CYS A 91 -6.24 -4.09 8.95
C CYS A 91 -6.17 -4.44 10.44
N THR A 92 -5.01 -4.90 10.90
CA THR A 92 -4.70 -5.10 12.32
C THR A 92 -3.96 -3.91 12.93
N GLY A 93 -3.33 -3.08 12.09
CA GLY A 93 -2.58 -1.88 12.47
C GLY A 93 -3.42 -0.60 12.43
N ILE A 94 -2.85 0.47 11.86
CA ILE A 94 -3.50 1.78 11.75
C ILE A 94 -3.66 2.17 10.28
N LEU A 95 -4.89 2.40 9.82
CA LEU A 95 -5.20 2.95 8.50
C LEU A 95 -5.84 4.34 8.63
N VAL A 96 -5.26 5.35 7.98
CA VAL A 96 -5.85 6.68 7.85
C VAL A 96 -6.00 7.02 6.36
N CYS A 97 -7.24 7.08 5.87
CA CYS A 97 -7.56 7.43 4.49
C CYS A 97 -8.47 8.66 4.45
N ASN A 98 -7.97 9.79 3.95
CA ASN A 98 -8.74 11.03 3.96
C ASN A 98 -9.87 11.09 2.91
N ARG A 99 -10.02 10.06 2.08
CA ARG A 99 -11.07 9.97 1.06
C ARG A 99 -11.82 8.64 1.21
N GLU A 100 -11.88 7.85 0.15
CA GLU A 100 -12.71 6.67 0.06
C GLU A 100 -11.86 5.41 0.24
N VAL A 101 -12.37 4.49 1.04
CA VAL A 101 -11.92 3.09 1.10
C VAL A 101 -13.05 2.25 0.52
N ILE A 102 -12.78 1.51 -0.55
CA ILE A 102 -13.75 0.68 -1.25
C ILE A 102 -13.19 -0.74 -1.32
N ALA A 103 -13.90 -1.69 -0.73
CA ALA A 103 -13.66 -3.10 -0.96
C ALA A 103 -14.93 -3.95 -0.88
N ASP A 104 -14.84 -5.22 -1.29
CA ASP A 104 -15.94 -6.17 -1.17
C ASP A 104 -15.97 -6.82 0.23
N TYR A 105 -14.80 -6.92 0.87
CA TYR A 105 -14.67 -7.41 2.24
C TYR A 105 -13.67 -6.56 3.02
N ILE A 106 -14.09 -6.08 4.19
CA ILE A 106 -13.25 -5.27 5.08
C ILE A 106 -13.26 -5.89 6.48
N ASN A 107 -12.09 -6.34 6.94
CA ASN A 107 -11.86 -6.76 8.32
C ASN A 107 -10.87 -5.82 9.01
N ILE A 108 -11.28 -5.20 10.12
CA ILE A 108 -10.46 -4.23 10.85
C ILE A 108 -10.43 -4.62 12.32
N ASP A 109 -9.31 -5.20 12.73
CA ASP A 109 -8.98 -5.53 14.12
C ASP A 109 -8.09 -4.46 14.79
N GLY A 110 -7.74 -3.41 14.04
CA GLY A 110 -6.93 -2.27 14.48
C GLY A 110 -7.69 -0.93 14.53
N ASN A 111 -6.98 0.17 14.26
CA ASN A 111 -7.57 1.51 14.18
C ASN A 111 -7.72 1.95 12.72
N CYS A 112 -8.92 2.30 12.30
CA CYS A 112 -9.16 2.84 10.97
C CYS A 112 -9.92 4.16 11.01
N SER A 113 -9.42 5.15 10.29
CA SER A 113 -10.06 6.43 10.05
C SER A 113 -10.15 6.66 8.55
N ALA A 114 -11.37 6.54 8.01
CA ALA A 114 -11.69 6.86 6.62
C ALA A 114 -12.78 7.93 6.55
N ASN A 115 -12.79 8.79 5.53
CA ASN A 115 -13.89 9.73 5.34
C ASN A 115 -15.17 8.99 4.90
N THR A 116 -15.01 8.08 3.95
CA THR A 116 -16.09 7.20 3.50
C THR A 116 -15.53 5.79 3.31
N MET A 117 -16.27 4.78 3.76
CA MET A 117 -15.89 3.38 3.61
C MET A 117 -17.07 2.61 3.00
N PHE A 118 -16.78 1.86 1.94
CA PHE A 118 -17.71 0.93 1.28
C PHE A 118 -17.08 -0.46 1.37
N GLY A 119 -17.82 -1.41 1.94
CA GLY A 119 -17.37 -2.74 2.34
C GLY A 119 -18.52 -3.72 2.34
#